data_AF-A0A7V7PSB9-F1
#
_entry.id   AF-A0A7V7PSB9-F1
#
_cell.length_a   1.000
_cell.length_b   1.000
_cell.length_c   1.000
_cell.angle_alpha   90.00
_cell.angle_beta   90.00
_cell.angle_gamma   90.00
#
_symmetry.space_group_name_H-M   'P 1'
#
loop_
_entity.id
_entity.type
_entity.pdbx_description
1 polymer ?
#
loop_
_entity_poly.entity_id
_entity_poly.type
_entity_poly.pdbx_seq_one_letter_code
_entity_poly.pdbx_strand_id
1 'polypeptide(L)'
;MLATTPEQFIALRKQFGYTQSTLADRLGMSLRAVQDIESGKAKVRKVHSLAMDRIAIMRAAFTGDATLLTEEAVTDVLALGEVL
;
A
#
# COMPACT_ATOMS: atom_id res chain seq x y z
N MET A 1 -0.39 -9.13 3.32
CA MET A 1 0.73 -9.00 2.37
C MET A 1 1.15 -7.54 2.18
N LEU A 2 2.15 -7.11 2.95
CA LEU A 2 2.92 -5.90 2.63
C LEU A 2 3.57 -5.99 1.24
N ALA A 3 3.61 -4.91 0.47
CA ALA A 3 4.37 -4.88 -0.77
C ALA A 3 5.87 -4.99 -0.47
N THR A 4 6.46 -6.13 -0.79
CA THR A 4 7.90 -6.42 -0.62
C THR A 4 8.58 -6.71 -1.96
N THR A 5 7.81 -7.02 -3.00
CA THR A 5 8.28 -7.17 -4.38
C THR A 5 7.66 -6.11 -5.30
N PRO A 6 8.28 -5.82 -6.46
CA PRO A 6 7.70 -4.95 -7.49
C PRO A 6 6.28 -5.36 -7.90
N GLU A 7 6.02 -6.65 -8.04
CA GLU A 7 4.72 -7.19 -8.48
C GLU A 7 3.64 -6.90 -7.44
N GLN A 8 3.95 -7.09 -6.16
CA GLN A 8 3.03 -6.77 -5.05
C GLN A 8 2.78 -5.26 -4.98
N PHE A 9 3.81 -4.45 -5.21
CA PHE A 9 3.70 -2.98 -5.25
C PHE A 9 2.75 -2.51 -6.37
N ILE A 10 2.89 -3.10 -7.58
CA ILE A 10 1.99 -2.87 -8.71
C ILE A 10 0.57 -3.33 -8.39
N ALA A 11 0.42 -4.51 -7.80
CA ALA A 11 -0.89 -5.10 -7.49
C ALA A 11 -1.68 -4.19 -6.54
N LEU A 12 -1.08 -3.75 -5.44
CA LEU A 12 -1.72 -2.82 -4.50
C LEU A 12 -2.06 -1.48 -5.17
N ARG A 13 -1.15 -0.91 -5.97
CA ARG A 13 -1.45 0.32 -6.71
C ARG A 13 -2.71 0.20 -7.56
N LYS A 14 -2.81 -0.91 -8.31
CA LYS A 14 -3.96 -1.19 -9.17
C LYS A 14 -5.23 -1.45 -8.35
N GLN A 15 -5.13 -2.16 -7.23
CA GLN A 15 -6.23 -2.38 -6.29
C GLN A 15 -6.77 -1.05 -5.75
N PHE A 16 -5.90 -0.08 -5.48
CA PHE A 16 -6.30 1.27 -5.05
C PHE A 16 -6.89 2.13 -6.19
N GLY A 17 -6.87 1.65 -7.43
CA GLY A 17 -7.29 2.41 -8.61
C GLY A 17 -6.35 3.56 -8.97
N TYR A 18 -5.08 3.50 -8.56
CA TYR A 18 -4.13 4.58 -8.78
C TYR A 18 -3.31 4.41 -10.06
N THR A 19 -3.06 5.53 -10.74
CA THR A 19 -1.97 5.63 -11.72
C THR A 19 -0.61 5.66 -11.00
N GLN A 20 0.49 5.48 -11.72
CA GLN A 20 1.84 5.63 -11.13
C GLN A 20 2.07 7.04 -10.58
N SER A 21 1.55 8.09 -11.24
CA SER A 21 1.68 9.47 -10.76
C SER A 21 0.88 9.71 -9.48
N THR A 22 -0.38 9.25 -9.44
CA THR A 22 -1.19 9.36 -8.22
C THR A 22 -0.55 8.62 -7.06
N LEU A 23 0.04 7.43 -7.30
CA LEU A 23 0.75 6.73 -6.24
C LEU A 23 1.98 7.51 -5.76
N ALA A 24 2.75 8.09 -6.68
CA ALA A 24 3.91 8.90 -6.35
C ALA A 24 3.52 10.08 -5.44
N ASP A 25 2.46 10.80 -5.79
CA ASP A 25 1.92 11.90 -4.99
C ASP A 25 1.48 11.43 -3.60
N ARG A 26 0.79 10.28 -3.52
CA ARG A 26 0.32 9.69 -2.25
C ARG A 26 1.46 9.23 -1.35
N LEU A 27 2.56 8.75 -1.93
CA LEU A 27 3.74 8.30 -1.20
C LEU A 27 4.74 9.42 -0.91
N GLY A 28 4.54 10.63 -1.44
CA GLY A 28 5.53 11.70 -1.36
C GLY A 28 6.83 11.36 -2.11
N MET A 29 6.72 10.59 -3.20
CA MET A 29 7.84 10.12 -4.01
C MET A 29 7.81 10.78 -5.39
N SER A 30 8.95 10.78 -6.09
CA SER A 30 8.94 11.13 -7.51
C SER A 30 8.31 10.01 -8.34
N LEU A 31 7.68 10.38 -9.47
CA LEU A 31 7.15 9.40 -10.43
C LEU A 31 8.24 8.40 -10.87
N ARG A 32 9.46 8.90 -11.08
CA ARG A 32 10.59 8.04 -11.48
C ARG A 32 10.94 7.01 -10.40
N ALA A 33 10.91 7.38 -9.12
CA ALA A 33 11.17 6.42 -8.04
C ALA A 33 10.12 5.29 -8.01
N VAL A 34 8.85 5.62 -8.25
CA VAL A 34 7.79 4.60 -8.40
C VAL A 34 8.06 3.70 -9.60
N GLN A 35 8.41 4.27 -10.76
CA GLN A 35 8.72 3.49 -11.97
C GLN A 35 9.93 2.57 -11.80
N ASP A 36 10.99 3.04 -11.12
CA ASP A 36 12.17 2.23 -10.86
C ASP A 36 11.85 1.07 -9.92
N ILE A 37 10.95 1.26 -8.94
CA ILE A 37 10.45 0.16 -8.10
C ILE A 37 9.62 -0.82 -8.91
N GLU A 38 8.62 -0.34 -9.66
CA GLU A 38 7.70 -1.21 -10.41
C GLU A 38 8.40 -1.98 -11.53
N SER A 39 9.50 -1.44 -12.09
CA SER A 39 10.31 -2.15 -13.10
C SER A 39 11.37 -3.07 -12.49
N GLY A 40 11.48 -3.14 -11.16
CA GLY A 40 12.48 -3.95 -10.45
C GLY A 40 13.90 -3.38 -10.46
N LYS A 41 14.12 -2.18 -11.03
CA LYS A 41 15.40 -1.47 -10.98
C LYS A 41 15.78 -1.02 -9.58
N ALA A 42 14.78 -0.72 -8.75
CA ALA A 42 14.94 -0.39 -7.34
C ALA A 42 14.19 -1.41 -6.47
N LYS A 43 14.79 -1.76 -5.33
CA LYS A 43 14.13 -2.64 -4.34
C LYS A 43 13.01 -1.91 -3.62
N VAL A 44 11.94 -2.63 -3.29
CA VAL A 44 10.94 -2.15 -2.33
C VAL A 44 11.58 -2.11 -0.94
N ARG A 45 11.74 -0.91 -0.37
CA ARG A 45 12.26 -0.72 0.98
C ARG A 45 11.11 -0.80 1.97
N LYS A 46 11.42 -1.12 3.23
CA LYS A 46 10.43 -1.21 4.30
C LYS A 46 9.56 0.04 4.44
N VAL A 47 10.13 1.24 4.25
CA VAL A 47 9.38 2.50 4.28
C VAL A 47 8.30 2.57 3.19
N HIS A 48 8.56 2.03 1.99
CA HIS A 48 7.56 1.96 0.92
C HIS A 48 6.44 0.99 1.32
N SER A 49 6.80 -0.17 1.88
CA SER A 49 5.83 -1.18 2.35
C SER A 49 4.89 -0.60 3.42
N LEU A 50 5.44 0.10 4.41
CA LEU A 50 4.66 0.74 5.48
C LEU A 50 3.76 1.87 4.95
N ALA A 51 4.25 2.66 4.01
CA ALA A 51 3.45 3.71 3.39
C ALA A 51 2.28 3.14 2.55
N MET A 52 2.51 2.04 1.82
CA MET A 52 1.45 1.32 1.10
C MET A 52 0.39 0.77 2.04
N ASP A 53 0.81 0.20 3.18
CA ASP A 53 -0.10 -0.32 4.19
C ASP A 53 -0.95 0.79 4.84
N ARG A 54 -0.32 1.93 5.13
CA ARG A 54 -1.04 3.11 5.61
C ARG A 54 -2.11 3.57 4.62
N ILE A 55 -1.82 3.57 3.31
CA ILE A 55 -2.79 3.91 2.28
C ILE A 55 -3.95 2.91 2.26
N ALA A 56 -3.67 1.61 2.36
CA ALA A 56 -4.69 0.56 2.40
C ALA A 56 -5.69 0.79 3.55
N ILE A 57 -5.18 0.96 4.77
CA ILE A 57 -5.99 1.22 5.97
C ILE A 57 -6.84 2.48 5.78
N MET A 58 -6.22 3.57 5.33
CA MET A 58 -6.90 4.85 5.21
C MET A 58 -8.00 4.81 4.15
N ARG A 59 -7.79 4.05 3.07
CA ARG A 59 -8.83 3.82 2.05
C ARG A 59 -9.97 2.96 2.58
N ALA A 60 -9.66 1.82 3.19
CA ALA A 60 -10.67 0.94 3.77
C ALA A 60 -11.58 1.69 4.75
N ALA A 61 -11.00 2.53 5.61
CA ALA A 61 -11.74 3.37 6.54
C ALA A 61 -12.62 4.42 5.84
N PHE A 62 -12.11 5.03 4.76
CA PHE A 62 -12.86 6.06 4.02
C PHE A 62 -14.00 5.48 3.17
N THR A 63 -13.80 4.32 2.54
CA THR A 63 -14.80 3.69 1.66
C THR A 63 -15.73 2.72 2.39
N GLY A 64 -15.41 2.34 3.63
CA GLY A 64 -16.09 1.26 4.34
C GLY A 64 -15.82 -0.13 3.74
N ASP A 65 -14.78 -0.26 2.91
CA ASP A 65 -14.46 -1.50 2.19
C ASP A 65 -13.23 -2.16 2.82
N ALA A 66 -13.48 -3.13 3.70
CA ALA A 66 -12.43 -3.88 4.39
C ALA A 66 -11.61 -4.78 3.45
N THR A 67 -12.05 -5.05 2.21
CA THR A 67 -11.28 -5.85 1.24
C THR A 67 -10.02 -5.16 0.77
N LEU A 68 -9.88 -3.86 1.04
CA LEU A 68 -8.68 -3.07 0.75
C LEU A 68 -7.58 -3.22 1.81
N LEU A 69 -7.89 -3.79 2.98
CA LEU A 69 -6.90 -4.00 4.04
C LEU A 69 -5.87 -5.05 3.61
N THR A 70 -4.63 -4.84 4.05
CA THR A 70 -3.61 -5.91 4.00
C THR A 70 -3.89 -6.94 5.10
N GLU A 71 -3.43 -8.18 4.94
CA GLU A 71 -3.57 -9.22 5.98
C GLU A 71 -3.01 -8.79 7.35
N GLU A 72 -1.89 -8.07 7.37
CA GLU A 72 -1.34 -7.50 8.60
C GLU A 72 -2.30 -6.47 9.20
N ALA A 73 -2.83 -5.56 8.39
CA ALA A 73 -3.82 -4.59 8.85
C ALA A 73 -5.12 -5.24 9.35
N VAL A 74 -5.57 -6.36 8.76
CA VAL A 74 -6.73 -7.12 9.26
C VAL A 74 -6.44 -7.67 10.65
N THR A 75 -5.25 -8.23 10.86
CA THR A 75 -4.84 -8.76 12.16
C THR A 75 -4.82 -7.66 13.22
N ASP A 76 -4.24 -6.51 12.90
CA ASP A 76 -4.17 -5.35 13.80
C ASP A 76 -5.57 -4.82 14.13
N VAL A 77 -6.45 -4.70 13.13
CA VAL A 77 -7.83 -4.21 13.33
C VAL A 77 -8.63 -5.18 14.20
N LEU A 78 -8.50 -6.49 14.00
CA LEU A 78 -9.17 -7.50 14.84
C LEU A 78 -8.66 -7.44 16.28
N ALA A 79 -7.35 -7.33 16.49
CA ALA A 79 -6.76 -7.19 17.81
C ALA A 79 -7.24 -5.93 18.55
N LEU A 80 -7.48 -4.81 17.83
CA LEU A 80 -8.04 -3.59 18.43
C LEU A 80 -9.52 -3.73 18.80
N GLY A 81 -10.30 -4.49 18.02
CA GLY A 81 -11.72 -4.73 18.29
C GLY A 81 -11.97 -5.59 19.53
N GLU A 82 -11.00 -6.43 19.93
CA GLU A 82 -11.08 -7.21 21.17
C GLU A 82 -10.74 -6.41 22.44
N VAL A 83 -10.23 -5.18 22.29
CA VAL A 83 -9.81 -4.31 23.40
C VAL A 83 -10.84 -3.21 23.71
N LEU A 84 -11.83 -3.00 22.83
CA LEU A 84 -12.93 -2.03 22.97
C LEU A 84 -14.23 -2.69 23.42
#